data_AF-A0A925VS81-F1
#
_entry.id   AF-A0A925VS81-F1
#
_cell.length_a   1.000
_cell.length_b   1.000
_cell.length_c   1.000
_cell.angle_alpha   90.00
_cell.angle_beta   90.00
_cell.angle_gamma   90.00
#
_symmetry.space_group_name_H-M   'P 1'
#
loop_
_entity.id
_entity.type
_entity.pdbx_description
1 polymer ?
#
loop_
_entity_poly.entity_id
_entity_poly.type
_entity_poly.pdbx_seq_one_letter_code
_entity_poly.pdbx_strand_id
1 'polypeptide(L)'
;EVIGFTEALHAELRGTGVTATMLSPGVTATGFLARADMGRWSQAQGQLPAAAAVAQAGYGAMMRGRLNIVPGWKNKLLALSIGLVPSRRLKLAMSARFMREGS
;
A
#
# COMPACT_ATOMS: atom_id res chain seq x y z
N GLU A 1 12.27 -6.55 -12.84
CA GLU A 1 11.38 -5.65 -12.07
C GLU A 1 9.94 -5.83 -12.50
N VAL A 2 8.97 -5.88 -11.57
CA VAL A 2 7.55 -6.13 -11.88
C VAL A 2 6.85 -4.87 -12.42
N ILE A 3 7.28 -3.68 -11.98
CA ILE A 3 6.72 -2.39 -12.41
C ILE A 3 6.95 -2.22 -13.92
N GLY A 4 8.20 -2.12 -14.36
CA GLY A 4 8.52 -1.88 -15.77
C GLY A 4 7.96 -2.95 -16.71
N PHE A 5 7.93 -4.22 -16.27
CA PHE A 5 7.29 -5.30 -17.03
C PHE A 5 5.79 -5.07 -17.23
N THR A 6 5.07 -4.70 -16.17
CA THR A 6 3.62 -4.46 -16.25
C THR A 6 3.31 -3.20 -17.05
N GLU A 7 4.15 -2.16 -16.96
CA GLU A 7 4.00 -0.92 -17.75
C GLU A 7 4.19 -1.17 -19.24
N ALA A 8 5.21 -1.94 -19.62
CA ALA A 8 5.45 -2.34 -21.00
C ALA A 8 4.26 -3.14 -21.56
N LEU A 9 3.81 -4.17 -20.85
CA LEU A 9 2.63 -4.95 -21.25
C LEU A 9 1.37 -4.09 -21.39
N HIS A 10 1.12 -3.19 -20.44
CA HIS A 10 -0.04 -2.30 -20.50
C HIS A 10 0.02 -1.37 -21.72
N ALA A 11 1.22 -0.93 -22.13
CA ALA A 11 1.40 -0.12 -23.33
C ALA A 11 1.20 -0.94 -24.61
N GLU A 12 1.74 -2.16 -24.68
CA GLU A 12 1.60 -3.07 -25.83
C GLU A 12 0.15 -3.51 -26.07
N LEU A 13 -0.61 -3.72 -25.00
CA LEU A 13 -2.01 -4.14 -25.07
C LEU A 13 -2.98 -2.99 -25.38
N ARG A 14 -2.48 -1.76 -25.56
CA ARG A 14 -3.33 -0.60 -25.84
C ARG A 14 -4.10 -0.80 -27.15
N GLY A 15 -5.42 -0.67 -27.08
CA GLY A 15 -6.30 -0.83 -28.23
C GLY A 15 -6.74 -2.28 -28.51
N THR A 16 -6.22 -3.26 -27.76
CA THR A 16 -6.61 -4.68 -27.92
C THR A 16 -7.87 -5.07 -27.13
N GLY A 17 -8.32 -4.20 -26.21
CA GLY A 17 -9.38 -4.52 -25.25
C GLY A 17 -8.90 -5.28 -24.01
N VAL A 18 -7.62 -5.66 -23.95
CA VAL A 18 -6.98 -6.31 -22.79
C VAL A 18 -6.17 -5.27 -22.00
N THR A 19 -6.15 -5.36 -20.68
CA THR A 19 -5.37 -4.47 -19.80
C THR A 19 -4.56 -5.26 -18.78
N ALA A 20 -3.34 -4.80 -18.50
CA ALA A 20 -2.52 -5.31 -17.40
C ALA A 20 -2.56 -4.34 -16.20
N THR A 21 -2.65 -4.87 -14.98
CA THR A 21 -2.74 -4.06 -13.75
C THR A 21 -1.80 -4.61 -12.68
N MET A 22 -1.00 -3.72 -12.09
CA MET A 22 -0.13 -4.03 -10.95
C MET A 22 -0.83 -3.67 -9.63
N LEU A 23 -0.92 -4.64 -8.73
CA LEU A 23 -1.38 -4.45 -7.35
C LEU A 23 -0.18 -4.44 -6.42
N SER A 24 0.06 -3.31 -5.75
CA SER A 24 1.18 -3.10 -4.83
C SER A 24 0.68 -2.81 -3.40
N PRO A 25 0.21 -3.83 -2.66
CA PRO A 25 -0.31 -3.63 -1.31
C PRO A 25 0.81 -3.48 -0.29
N GLY A 26 0.51 -2.76 0.79
CA GLY A 26 1.30 -2.84 2.02
C GLY A 26 1.04 -4.15 2.78
N VAL A 27 1.55 -4.25 4.01
CA VAL A 27 1.30 -5.40 4.89
C VAL A 27 -0.21 -5.64 5.00
N THR A 28 -0.64 -6.85 4.68
CA THR A 28 -2.06 -7.22 4.56
C THR A 28 -2.39 -8.33 5.55
N ALA A 29 -3.52 -8.21 6.24
CA ALA A 29 -4.01 -9.22 7.18
C ALA A 29 -4.35 -10.52 6.44
N THR A 30 -3.37 -11.42 6.35
CA THR A 30 -3.48 -12.74 5.73
C THR A 30 -2.97 -13.80 6.69
N GLY A 31 -3.32 -15.07 6.43
CA GLY A 31 -2.75 -16.21 7.16
C GLY A 31 -1.23 -16.38 6.97
N PHE A 32 -0.62 -15.64 6.05
CA PHE A 32 0.83 -15.64 5.87
C PHE A 32 1.56 -15.01 7.07
N LEU A 33 1.01 -13.94 7.66
CA LEU A 33 1.63 -13.25 8.81
C LEU A 33 1.79 -14.17 10.03
N ALA A 34 0.80 -15.02 10.28
CA ALA A 34 0.82 -15.99 11.37
C ALA A 34 1.79 -17.16 11.10
N ARG A 35 1.98 -17.54 9.83
CA ARG A 35 2.87 -18.64 9.43
C ARG A 35 4.33 -18.22 9.29
N ALA A 36 4.57 -16.99 8.88
CA ALA A 36 5.90 -16.43 8.65
C ALA A 36 6.54 -15.84 9.93
N ASP A 37 5.94 -16.09 11.10
CA ASP A 37 6.35 -15.59 12.41
C ASP A 37 6.76 -14.11 12.40
N MET A 38 5.93 -13.27 11.75
CA MET A 38 6.22 -11.84 11.58
C MET A 38 5.96 -11.02 12.85
N GLY A 39 6.30 -11.55 14.04
CA GLY A 39 6.30 -10.88 15.34
C GLY A 39 5.25 -9.78 15.52
N ARG A 40 5.71 -8.52 15.52
CA ARG A 40 4.90 -7.30 15.72
C ARG A 40 3.71 -7.17 14.75
N TRP A 41 3.84 -7.67 13.51
CA TRP A 41 2.78 -7.61 12.51
C TRP A 41 1.68 -8.65 12.73
N SER A 42 2.02 -9.79 13.35
CA SER A 42 1.05 -10.79 13.80
C SER A 42 0.15 -10.21 14.90
N GLN A 43 0.75 -9.46 15.84
CA GLN A 43 0.03 -8.79 16.93
C GLN A 43 -0.79 -7.58 16.44
N ALA A 44 -0.34 -6.89 15.39
CA ALA A 44 -1.03 -5.73 14.80
C ALA A 44 -2.04 -6.09 13.70
N GLN A 45 -2.39 -7.37 13.52
CA GLN A 45 -3.20 -7.84 12.40
C GLN A 45 -4.58 -7.17 12.31
N GLY A 46 -5.18 -6.80 13.45
CA GLY A 46 -6.46 -6.07 13.50
C GLY A 46 -6.40 -4.63 12.95
N GLN A 47 -5.22 -4.05 12.80
CA GLN A 47 -5.02 -2.71 12.24
C GLN A 47 -4.65 -2.73 10.75
N LEU A 48 -4.32 -3.92 10.22
CA LEU A 48 -3.95 -4.11 8.83
C LEU A 48 -5.18 -4.20 7.92
N PRO A 49 -5.08 -3.82 6.63
CA PRO A 49 -6.14 -4.05 5.66
C PRO A 49 -6.47 -5.54 5.54
N ALA A 50 -7.76 -5.87 5.53
CA ALA A 50 -8.22 -7.23 5.27
C ALA A 50 -7.86 -7.67 3.84
N ALA A 51 -7.43 -8.92 3.67
CA ALA A 51 -7.08 -9.48 2.37
C ALA A 51 -8.19 -9.34 1.32
N ALA A 52 -9.44 -9.58 1.73
CA ALA A 52 -10.60 -9.43 0.86
C ALA A 52 -10.76 -7.98 0.35
N ALA A 53 -10.54 -6.99 1.22
CA ALA A 53 -10.62 -5.57 0.83
C ALA A 53 -9.49 -5.18 -0.14
N VAL A 54 -8.28 -5.69 0.10
CA VAL A 54 -7.12 -5.51 -0.81
C VAL A 54 -7.39 -6.13 -2.17
N ALA A 55 -7.92 -7.35 -2.20
CA ALA A 55 -8.27 -8.05 -3.44
C ALA A 55 -9.40 -7.34 -4.21
N GLN A 56 -10.46 -6.90 -3.52
CA GLN A 56 -11.55 -6.14 -4.14
C GLN A 56 -11.07 -4.81 -4.74
N ALA A 57 -10.19 -4.09 -4.03
CA ALA A 57 -9.60 -2.86 -4.54
C ALA A 57 -8.76 -3.11 -5.80
N GLY A 58 -7.96 -4.18 -5.80
CA GLY A 58 -7.19 -4.63 -6.97
C GLY A 58 -8.08 -4.99 -8.14
N TYR A 59 -9.09 -5.83 -7.91
CA TYR A 59 -10.03 -6.28 -8.92
C TYR A 59 -10.80 -5.11 -9.54
N GLY A 60 -11.34 -4.19 -8.73
CA GLY A 60 -12.03 -3.01 -9.24
C GLY A 60 -11.11 -2.05 -10.01
N ALA A 61 -9.82 -1.98 -9.67
CA ALA A 61 -8.85 -1.22 -10.46
C ALA A 61 -8.55 -1.89 -11.80
N MET A 62 -8.39 -3.22 -11.80
CA MET A 62 -8.18 -4.04 -12.99
C MET A 62 -9.36 -3.93 -13.96
N MET A 63 -10.59 -4.05 -13.47
CA MET A 63 -11.81 -3.90 -14.29
C MET A 63 -11.96 -2.50 -14.90
N ARG A 64 -11.30 -1.49 -14.33
CA ARG A 64 -11.26 -0.11 -14.88
C ARG A 64 -10.04 0.15 -15.75
N GLY A 65 -9.23 -0.86 -16.05
CA GLY A 65 -8.03 -0.73 -16.84
C GLY A 65 -6.96 0.16 -16.21
N ARG A 66 -6.91 0.26 -14.87
CA ARG A 66 -5.88 1.07 -14.20
C ARG A 66 -4.56 0.32 -14.19
N LEU A 67 -3.48 1.00 -14.55
CA LEU A 67 -2.13 0.42 -14.60
C LEU A 67 -1.59 0.01 -13.21
N ASN A 68 -1.76 0.86 -12.19
CA ASN A 68 -1.18 0.63 -10.86
C ASN A 68 -2.17 0.99 -9.75
N ILE A 69 -2.20 0.18 -8.70
CA ILE A 69 -3.01 0.41 -7.50
C ILE A 69 -2.24 0.04 -6.23
N VAL A 70 -2.24 0.99 -5.29
CA VAL A 70 -1.72 0.81 -3.93
C VAL A 70 -2.90 0.85 -2.96
N PRO A 71 -3.45 -0.30 -2.56
CA PRO A 71 -4.54 -0.36 -1.60
C PRO A 71 -4.04 0.01 -0.20
N GLY A 72 -4.86 0.74 0.56
CA GLY A 72 -4.46 1.25 1.89
C GLY A 72 -3.87 2.66 1.85
N TRP A 73 -4.65 3.62 1.36
CA TRP A 73 -4.37 5.06 1.34
C TRP A 73 -3.91 5.68 2.67
N LYS A 74 -4.06 4.98 3.81
CA LYS A 74 -3.67 5.47 5.15
C LYS A 74 -2.21 5.91 5.25
N ASN A 75 -1.25 5.13 4.73
CA ASN A 75 0.16 5.55 4.75
C ASN A 75 0.42 6.75 3.85
N LYS A 76 -0.23 6.82 2.70
CA LYS A 76 -0.12 7.96 1.78
C LYS A 76 -0.75 9.21 2.38
N LEU A 77 -1.89 9.08 3.07
CA LEU A 77 -2.53 10.17 3.80
C LEU A 77 -1.68 10.64 4.97
N LEU A 78 -1.11 9.72 5.75
CA LEU A 78 -0.25 10.05 6.88
C LEU A 78 1.01 10.80 6.41
N ALA A 79 1.63 10.31 5.34
CA ALA A 79 2.78 10.98 4.72
C ALA A 79 2.42 12.39 4.18
N LEU A 80 1.26 12.52 3.53
CA LEU A 80 0.73 13.81 3.07
C LEU A 80 0.39 14.74 4.25
N SER A 81 -0.21 14.23 5.31
CA SER A 81 -0.59 15.03 6.49
C SER A 81 0.63 15.51 7.25
N ILE A 82 1.69 14.68 7.34
CA ILE A 82 2.99 15.14 7.84
C ILE A 82 3.50 16.26 6.94
N GLY A 83 3.43 16.11 5.61
CA GLY A 83 3.80 17.15 4.64
C GLY A 83 3.15 18.51 4.90
N LEU A 84 1.87 18.52 5.25
CA LEU A 84 1.04 19.70 5.51
C LEU A 84 1.30 20.38 6.87
N VAL A 85 2.05 19.76 7.78
CA VAL A 85 2.40 20.40 9.06
C VAL A 85 3.30 21.62 8.79
N PRO A 86 2.83 22.86 9.08
CA PRO A 86 3.51 24.08 8.66
C PRO A 86 4.81 24.35 9.41
N SER A 87 4.96 23.80 10.62
CA SER A 87 6.08 24.10 11.51
C SER A 87 7.11 22.97 11.56
N ARG A 88 8.35 23.28 11.17
CA ARG A 88 9.50 22.35 11.18
C ARG A 88 9.76 21.76 12.56
N ARG A 89 9.52 22.53 13.64
CA ARG A 89 9.67 22.11 15.03
C ARG A 89 8.64 21.06 15.44
N LEU A 90 7.40 21.19 14.98
CA LEU A 90 6.35 20.20 15.27
C LEU A 90 6.58 18.91 14.48
N LYS A 91 7.01 19.00 13.22
CA LYS A 91 7.48 17.84 12.44
C LYS A 91 8.56 17.06 13.18
N LEU A 92 9.59 17.75 13.67
CA LEU A 92 10.72 17.16 14.41
C LEU A 92 10.29 16.56 15.75
N ALA A 93 9.41 17.24 16.50
CA ALA A 93 8.90 16.73 17.77
C ALA A 93 8.03 15.48 17.58
N MET A 94 7.15 15.47 16.57
CA MET A 94 6.33 14.30 16.23
C MET A 94 7.19 13.13 15.75
N SER A 95 8.17 13.37 14.86
CA SER A 95 9.07 12.31 14.40
C SER A 95 9.92 11.73 15.53
N ALA A 96 10.41 12.57 16.45
CA ALA A 96 11.15 12.13 17.63
C ALA A 96 10.28 11.31 18.59
N ARG A 97 8.99 11.63 18.70
CA ARG A 97 8.03 10.88 19.50
C ARG A 97 7.68 9.53 18.89
N PHE A 98 7.44 9.49 17.57
CA PHE A 98 7.19 8.24 16.84
C PHE A 98 8.38 7.27 16.90
N MET A 99 9.62 7.76 16.85
CA MET A 99 10.81 6.91 17.03
C MET A 99 10.97 6.40 18.46
N ARG A 100 10.50 7.14 19.48
CA ARG A 100 10.58 6.74 20.89
C ARG A 100 9.50 5.72 21.30
N GLU A 101 8.32 5.77 20.70
CA GLU A 101 7.24 4.79 20.94
C GLU A 101 7.40 3.53 20.06
N GLY A 102 8.34 3.54 19.11
CA GLY A 102 8.59 2.44 18.16
C GLY A 102 9.61 1.38 18.59
N SER A 103 10.36 1.62 19.68
CA SER A 103 11.34 0.69 20.28
C SER A 103 10.72 -0.20 21.35
#